data_AF-A0A1Y2F240-F1
#
_entry.id   AF-A0A1Y2F240-F1
#
_cell.length_a   1.000
_cell.length_b   1.000
_cell.length_c   1.000
_cell.angle_alpha   90.00
_cell.angle_beta   90.00
_cell.angle_gamma   90.00
#
_symmetry.space_group_name_H-M   'P 1'
#
loop_
_entity.id
_entity.type
_entity.pdbx_description
1 polymer ?
#
loop_
_entity_poly.entity_id
_entity_poly.type
_entity_poly.pdbx_seq_one_letter_code
_entity_poly.pdbx_strand_id
1 'polypeptide(L)'
;MNSYGMTPQQNPHQQRFQKMLESCAFKTATSGIMGIGMGSVFGLVMSSIDWSVTEEELKMTTKQQIKHSAKQMGSRSLAMAKSFALIGAMFTGSECIVESYRGKKDSYNGIAAGCIAGGALAVKGGPKAMLSGCVGFAAFSGFIDYYMRSK
;
A
#
# COMPACT_ATOMS: atom_id res chain seq x y z
N MET A 1 -26.39 13.61 14.59
CA MET A 1 -25.99 13.18 13.23
C MET A 1 -25.31 11.83 13.38
N ASN A 2 -26.05 10.73 13.14
CA ASN A 2 -25.51 9.38 13.28
C ASN A 2 -24.67 9.01 12.05
N SER A 3 -23.46 8.50 12.31
CA SER A 3 -22.37 8.24 11.35
C SER A 3 -22.59 7.02 10.44
N TYR A 4 -23.83 6.80 9.98
CA TYR A 4 -24.16 5.85 8.93
C TYR A 4 -25.02 6.58 7.90
N GLY A 5 -24.36 7.20 6.92
CA GLY A 5 -25.00 7.78 5.75
C GLY A 5 -25.61 6.71 4.83
N MET A 6 -26.61 5.99 5.33
CA MET A 6 -27.50 5.17 4.49
C MET A 6 -28.84 5.89 4.36
N THR A 7 -29.00 6.63 3.27
CA THR A 7 -30.32 7.03 2.74
C THR A 7 -30.58 6.23 1.45
N PRO A 8 -31.84 6.04 1.02
CA PRO A 8 -32.70 4.91 1.41
C PRO A 8 -32.94 3.93 0.23
N GLN A 9 -33.54 2.76 0.52
CA GLN A 9 -33.94 1.69 -0.42
C GLN A 9 -32.81 0.80 -0.98
N GLN A 10 -32.22 -0.03 -0.10
CA GLN A 10 -31.26 -1.04 -0.53
C GLN A 10 -31.95 -2.39 -0.72
N ASN A 11 -32.18 -2.77 -1.98
CA ASN A 11 -32.62 -4.12 -2.38
C ASN A 11 -31.75 -5.19 -1.68
N PRO A 12 -32.28 -6.37 -1.29
CA PRO A 12 -31.51 -7.42 -0.63
C PRO A 12 -30.22 -7.81 -1.40
N HIS A 13 -30.22 -7.65 -2.72
CA HIS A 13 -29.04 -7.79 -3.58
C HIS A 13 -27.93 -6.76 -3.29
N GLN A 14 -28.28 -5.50 -3.08
CA GLN A 14 -27.31 -4.45 -2.79
C GLN A 14 -26.75 -4.59 -1.36
N GLN A 15 -27.53 -5.07 -0.38
CA GLN A 15 -27.01 -5.34 0.98
C GLN A 15 -25.96 -6.45 0.98
N ARG A 16 -26.20 -7.51 0.20
CA ARG A 16 -25.20 -8.57 -0.03
C ARG A 16 -23.93 -8.02 -0.68
N PHE A 17 -24.07 -7.12 -1.65
CA PHE A 17 -22.94 -6.47 -2.29
C PHE A 17 -22.13 -5.59 -1.33
N GLN A 18 -22.77 -4.76 -0.50
CA GLN A 18 -22.04 -3.93 0.47
C GLN A 18 -21.29 -4.76 1.53
N LYS A 19 -21.88 -5.86 2.01
CA LYS A 19 -21.18 -6.79 2.92
C LYS A 19 -19.94 -7.41 2.26
N MET A 20 -20.01 -7.69 0.96
CA MET A 20 -18.86 -8.15 0.20
C MET A 20 -17.78 -7.06 0.11
N LEU A 21 -18.15 -5.81 -0.16
CA LEU A 21 -17.21 -4.68 -0.22
C LEU A 21 -16.57 -4.36 1.14
N GLU A 22 -17.30 -4.57 2.24
CA GLU A 22 -16.76 -4.37 3.59
C GLU A 22 -15.89 -5.52 4.10
N SER A 23 -15.89 -6.67 3.41
CA SER A 23 -15.11 -7.83 3.83
C SER A 23 -13.61 -7.52 3.82
N CYS A 24 -12.89 -7.97 4.87
CA CYS A 24 -11.45 -7.72 5.00
C CYS A 24 -10.66 -8.21 3.78
N ALA A 25 -11.03 -9.37 3.24
CA ALA A 25 -10.39 -9.91 2.03
C ALA A 25 -10.57 -8.98 0.83
N PHE A 26 -11.78 -8.43 0.64
CA PHE A 26 -12.05 -7.52 -0.46
C PHE A 26 -11.31 -6.19 -0.31
N LYS A 27 -11.35 -5.57 0.87
CA LYS A 27 -10.60 -4.34 1.16
C LYS A 27 -9.08 -4.51 1.01
N THR A 28 -8.55 -5.64 1.46
CA THR A 28 -7.12 -5.95 1.35
C THR A 28 -6.74 -6.19 -0.12
N ALA A 29 -7.59 -6.87 -0.89
CA ALA A 29 -7.35 -7.07 -2.31
C ALA A 29 -7.38 -5.75 -3.10
N THR A 30 -8.38 -4.90 -2.86
CA THR A 30 -8.50 -3.62 -3.56
C THR A 30 -7.37 -2.67 -3.21
N SER A 31 -6.96 -2.58 -1.94
CA SER A 31 -5.79 -1.80 -1.52
C SER A 31 -4.49 -2.33 -2.14
N GLY A 32 -4.32 -3.66 -2.24
CA GLY A 32 -3.20 -4.27 -2.94
C GLY A 32 -3.16 -3.87 -4.42
N ILE A 33 -4.30 -3.94 -5.13
CA ILE A 33 -4.41 -3.53 -6.54
C ILE A 33 -4.09 -2.04 -6.72
N MET A 34 -4.60 -1.18 -5.85
CA MET A 34 -4.27 0.24 -5.86
C MET A 34 -2.77 0.48 -5.64
N GLY A 35 -2.16 -0.30 -4.73
CA GLY A 35 -0.71 -0.30 -4.50
C GLY A 35 0.10 -0.72 -5.73
N ILE A 36 -0.34 -1.73 -6.50
CA ILE A 36 0.28 -2.10 -7.78
C ILE A 36 0.25 -0.93 -8.75
N GLY A 37 -0.91 -0.28 -8.90
CA GLY A 37 -1.07 0.88 -9.77
C GLY A 37 -0.09 1.99 -9.42
N MET A 38 -0.11 2.43 -8.15
CA MET A 38 0.77 3.50 -7.67
C MET A 38 2.26 3.12 -7.77
N GLY A 39 2.63 1.90 -7.38
CA GLY A 39 4.01 1.44 -7.43
C GLY A 39 4.54 1.26 -8.87
N SER A 40 3.67 0.88 -9.82
CA SER A 40 4.06 0.75 -11.23
C SER A 40 4.40 2.10 -11.85
N VAL A 41 3.55 3.12 -11.63
CA VAL A 41 3.77 4.49 -12.09
C VAL A 41 5.00 5.08 -11.41
N PHE A 42 5.07 4.98 -10.08
CA PHE A 42 6.22 5.49 -9.32
C PHE A 42 7.53 4.83 -9.75
N GLY A 43 7.54 3.51 -9.97
CA GLY A 43 8.73 2.78 -10.40
C GLY A 43 9.16 3.10 -11.83
N LEU A 44 8.23 3.37 -12.75
CA LEU A 44 8.57 3.83 -14.10
C LEU A 44 9.18 5.23 -14.07
N VAL A 45 8.56 6.15 -13.32
CA VAL A 45 9.08 7.52 -13.15
C VAL A 45 10.47 7.49 -12.52
N MET A 46 10.65 6.74 -11.43
CA MET A 46 11.94 6.64 -10.76
C MET A 46 13.02 6.02 -11.67
N SER A 47 12.66 5.02 -12.48
CA SER A 47 13.58 4.42 -13.45
C SER A 47 13.92 5.33 -14.62
N SER A 48 13.12 6.36 -14.89
CA SER A 48 13.42 7.36 -15.93
C SER A 48 14.44 8.42 -15.48
N ILE A 49 14.59 8.62 -14.16
CA ILE A 49 15.49 9.61 -13.57
C ILE A 49 16.87 9.00 -13.31
N ASP A 50 16.94 7.70 -13.03
CA ASP A 50 18.19 7.00 -12.78
C ASP A 50 18.95 6.72 -14.09
N TRP A 51 19.79 7.67 -14.50
CA TRP A 51 20.70 7.55 -15.63
C TRP A 51 21.97 6.75 -15.26
N SER A 52 21.80 5.49 -14.87
CA SER A 52 22.92 4.56 -14.69
C SER A 52 23.29 3.90 -16.04
N VAL A 53 23.99 4.66 -16.90
CA VAL A 53 24.59 4.11 -18.13
C VAL A 53 25.95 3.49 -17.77
N THR A 54 25.99 2.17 -17.63
CA THR A 54 27.26 1.44 -17.48
C THR A 54 28.06 1.54 -18.78
N GLU A 55 29.40 1.62 -18.74
CA GLU A 55 30.26 1.66 -19.94
C GLU A 55 30.02 0.47 -20.91
N GLU A 56 29.48 -0.65 -20.41
CA GLU A 56 29.02 -1.79 -21.23
C GLU A 56 27.79 -1.48 -22.10
N GLU A 57 26.86 -0.63 -21.65
CA GLU A 57 25.64 -0.28 -22.39
C GLU A 57 25.94 0.63 -23.60
N LEU A 58 27.01 1.41 -23.55
CA LEU A 58 27.48 2.27 -24.64
C LEU A 58 28.09 1.48 -25.81
N LYS A 59 28.54 0.24 -25.58
CA LYS A 59 29.09 -0.65 -26.62
C LYS A 59 28.01 -1.45 -27.37
N MET A 60 26.75 -1.40 -26.92
CA MET A 60 25.64 -2.15 -27.49
C MET A 60 24.97 -1.36 -28.63
N THR A 61 24.47 -2.05 -29.65
CA THR A 61 23.68 -1.42 -30.73
C THR A 61 22.44 -0.72 -30.15
N THR A 62 22.01 0.41 -30.73
CA THR A 62 20.87 1.23 -30.25
C THR A 62 19.60 0.41 -29.98
N LYS A 63 19.32 -0.62 -30.78
CA LYS A 63 18.19 -1.54 -30.56
C LYS A 63 18.35 -2.41 -29.31
N GLN A 64 19.56 -2.86 -29.00
CA GLN A 64 19.87 -3.66 -27.81
C GLN A 64 19.85 -2.79 -26.56
N GLN A 65 20.34 -1.55 -26.63
CA GLN A 65 20.28 -0.58 -25.53
C GLN A 65 18.82 -0.28 -25.16
N ILE A 66 17.97 0.07 -26.14
CA ILE A 66 16.54 0.32 -25.88
C ILE A 66 15.85 -0.92 -25.28
N LYS A 67 16.16 -2.12 -25.80
CA LYS A 67 15.59 -3.38 -25.26
C LYS A 67 16.05 -3.66 -23.84
N HIS A 68 17.31 -3.38 -23.53
CA HIS A 68 17.88 -3.61 -22.21
C HIS A 68 17.36 -2.59 -21.18
N SER A 69 17.34 -1.29 -21.53
CA SER A 69 16.76 -0.24 -20.70
C SER A 69 15.27 -0.49 -20.46
N ALA A 70 14.48 -0.85 -21.49
CA ALA A 70 13.07 -1.18 -21.32
C ALA A 70 12.86 -2.37 -20.37
N LYS A 71 13.71 -3.41 -20.45
CA LYS A 71 13.66 -4.56 -19.54
C LYS A 71 14.03 -4.16 -18.11
N GLN A 72 15.02 -3.30 -17.93
CA GLN A 72 15.45 -2.82 -16.61
C GLN A 72 14.37 -1.93 -15.97
N MET A 73 13.82 -0.98 -16.72
CA MET A 73 12.70 -0.12 -16.28
C MET A 73 11.49 -0.97 -15.90
N GLY A 74 11.13 -1.96 -16.72
CA GLY A 74 10.04 -2.89 -16.42
C GLY A 74 10.30 -3.71 -15.16
N SER A 75 11.51 -4.24 -14.98
CA SER A 75 11.86 -5.02 -13.78
C SER A 75 11.83 -4.18 -12.51
N ARG A 76 12.33 -2.94 -12.56
CA ARG A 76 12.32 -2.00 -11.42
C ARG A 76 10.89 -1.58 -11.10
N SER A 77 10.09 -1.23 -12.10
CA SER A 77 8.66 -0.90 -11.93
C SER A 77 7.89 -2.06 -11.30
N LEU A 78 8.09 -3.29 -11.76
CA LEU A 78 7.47 -4.48 -11.17
C LEU A 78 7.92 -4.73 -9.73
N ALA A 79 9.18 -4.48 -9.40
CA ALA A 79 9.67 -4.59 -8.03
C ALA A 79 8.98 -3.56 -7.12
N MET A 80 8.84 -2.31 -7.57
CA MET A 80 8.13 -1.27 -6.83
C MET A 80 6.65 -1.59 -6.68
N ALA A 81 5.98 -2.00 -7.76
CA ALA A 81 4.58 -2.43 -7.72
C ALA A 81 4.33 -3.51 -6.66
N LYS A 82 5.21 -4.52 -6.56
CA LYS A 82 5.13 -5.57 -5.53
C LYS A 82 5.27 -5.02 -4.12
N SER A 83 6.23 -4.11 -3.90
CA SER A 83 6.45 -3.49 -2.59
C SER A 83 5.25 -2.67 -2.14
N PHE A 84 4.70 -1.82 -3.02
CA PHE A 84 3.54 -0.99 -2.70
C PHE A 84 2.26 -1.82 -2.53
N ALA A 85 2.09 -2.88 -3.31
CA ALA A 85 1.00 -3.84 -3.10
C ALA A 85 1.08 -4.49 -1.72
N LEU A 86 2.28 -4.93 -1.31
CA LEU A 86 2.49 -5.56 0.00
C LEU A 86 2.24 -4.57 1.14
N ILE A 87 2.72 -3.33 1.02
CA ILE A 87 2.50 -2.29 2.03
C ILE A 87 1.00 -2.00 2.18
N GLY A 88 0.28 -1.78 1.08
CA GLY A 88 -1.16 -1.52 1.09
C GLY A 88 -1.95 -2.68 1.69
N ALA A 89 -1.65 -3.90 1.26
CA ALA A 89 -2.31 -5.10 1.78
C ALA A 89 -2.03 -5.32 3.28
N MET A 90 -0.79 -5.12 3.74
CA MET A 90 -0.44 -5.28 5.15
C MET A 90 -1.11 -4.23 6.03
N PHE A 91 -1.17 -2.98 5.57
CA PHE A 91 -1.82 -1.90 6.31
C PHE A 91 -3.33 -2.16 6.46
N THR A 92 -4.05 -2.31 5.33
CA THR A 92 -5.50 -2.54 5.34
C THR A 92 -5.88 -3.88 5.98
N GLY A 93 -5.07 -4.91 5.79
CA GLY A 93 -5.26 -6.21 6.45
C GLY A 93 -5.13 -6.10 7.96
N SER A 94 -4.08 -5.42 8.45
CA SER A 94 -3.85 -5.22 9.89
C SER A 94 -4.96 -4.39 10.52
N GLU A 95 -5.40 -3.33 9.84
CA GLU A 95 -6.52 -2.50 10.29
C GLU A 95 -7.80 -3.33 10.41
N CYS A 96 -8.12 -4.13 9.40
CA CYS A 96 -9.33 -4.94 9.43
C CYS A 96 -9.30 -6.02 10.52
N ILE A 97 -8.13 -6.61 10.82
CA ILE A 97 -7.96 -7.55 11.94
C ILE A 97 -8.20 -6.84 13.28
N VAL A 98 -7.60 -5.65 13.47
CA VAL A 98 -7.75 -4.86 14.70
C VAL A 98 -9.20 -4.40 14.88
N GLU A 99 -9.85 -3.93 13.81
CA GLU A 99 -11.27 -3.55 13.80
C GLU A 99 -12.16 -4.75 14.14
N SER A 100 -11.90 -5.92 13.54
CA SER A 100 -12.67 -7.14 13.79
C SER A 100 -12.55 -7.61 15.24
N TYR A 101 -11.38 -7.43 15.86
CA TYR A 101 -11.15 -7.77 17.26
C TYR A 101 -11.80 -6.77 18.23
N ARG A 102 -11.71 -5.46 17.95
CA ARG A 102 -12.23 -4.40 18.83
C ARG A 102 -13.72 -4.09 18.65
N GLY A 103 -14.29 -4.44 17.50
CA GLY A 103 -15.69 -4.15 17.15
C GLY A 103 -16.01 -2.66 17.02
N LYS A 104 -14.99 -1.79 16.87
CA LYS A 104 -15.13 -0.33 16.76
C LYS A 104 -14.13 0.19 15.73
N LYS A 105 -14.49 1.26 15.01
CA LYS A 105 -13.61 1.98 14.08
C LYS A 105 -13.21 3.33 14.66
N ASP A 106 -11.96 3.46 15.07
CA ASP A 106 -11.37 4.67 15.64
C ASP A 106 -9.95 4.89 15.11
N SER A 107 -9.42 6.12 15.23
CA SER A 107 -8.07 6.49 14.75
C SER A 107 -6.96 5.68 15.42
N TYR A 108 -7.23 5.14 16.62
CA TYR A 108 -6.30 4.22 17.26
C TYR A 108 -6.06 2.95 16.42
N ASN A 109 -7.06 2.47 15.68
CA ASN A 109 -6.89 1.30 14.82
C ASN A 109 -5.91 1.59 13.68
N GLY A 110 -5.97 2.77 13.08
CA GLY A 110 -5.03 3.19 12.03
C GLY A 110 -3.60 3.27 12.55
N ILE A 111 -3.40 3.84 13.75
CA ILE A 111 -2.08 3.90 14.40
C ILE A 111 -1.55 2.50 14.76
N ALA A 112 -2.40 1.66 15.37
CA ALA A 112 -2.03 0.30 15.74
C ALA A 112 -1.73 -0.57 14.52
N ALA A 113 -2.57 -0.49 13.48
CA ALA A 113 -2.36 -1.16 12.20
C ALA A 113 -1.08 -0.68 11.51
N GLY A 114 -0.81 0.62 11.55
CA GLY A 114 0.45 1.21 11.08
C GLY A 114 1.65 0.60 11.80
N CYS A 115 1.63 0.54 13.14
CA CYS A 115 2.71 -0.10 13.89
C CYS A 115 2.90 -1.57 13.52
N ILE A 116 1.80 -2.35 13.47
CA ILE A 116 1.84 -3.78 13.16
C ILE A 116 2.37 -4.02 11.75
N ALA A 117 1.84 -3.31 10.76
CA ALA A 117 2.27 -3.44 9.37
C ALA A 117 3.74 -3.01 9.20
N GLY A 118 4.14 -1.85 9.76
CA GLY A 118 5.51 -1.35 9.70
C GLY A 118 6.51 -2.27 10.38
N GLY A 119 6.15 -2.84 11.53
CA GLY A 119 6.95 -3.85 12.22
C GLY A 119 7.06 -5.15 11.44
N ALA A 120 5.94 -5.65 10.88
CA ALA A 120 5.91 -6.87 10.10
C ALA A 120 6.74 -6.76 8.81
N LEU A 121 6.67 -5.63 8.11
CA LEU A 121 7.47 -5.37 6.91
C LEU A 121 8.97 -5.31 7.20
N ALA A 122 9.35 -4.85 8.38
CA ALA A 122 10.74 -4.70 8.81
C ALA A 122 11.31 -5.93 9.54
N VAL A 123 10.57 -7.05 9.62
CA VAL A 123 10.97 -8.25 10.38
C VAL A 123 12.34 -8.79 9.98
N LYS A 124 12.69 -8.71 8.69
CA LYS A 124 13.98 -9.17 8.16
C LYS A 124 15.17 -8.29 8.60
N GLY A 125 14.91 -7.06 9.03
CA GLY A 125 15.94 -6.14 9.54
C GLY A 125 16.23 -6.31 11.04
N GLY A 126 15.59 -7.26 11.71
CA GLY A 126 15.74 -7.53 13.13
C GLY A 126 14.95 -6.58 14.05
N PRO A 127 15.03 -6.75 15.38
CA PRO A 127 14.13 -6.07 16.33
C PRO A 127 14.21 -4.54 16.29
N LYS A 128 15.40 -3.98 16.06
CA LYS A 128 15.58 -2.53 15.95
C LYS A 128 14.87 -1.96 14.72
N ALA A 129 14.95 -2.66 13.58
CA ALA A 129 14.26 -2.27 12.36
C ALA A 129 12.73 -2.39 12.53
N MET A 130 12.26 -3.43 13.21
CA MET A 130 10.84 -3.58 13.56
C MET A 130 10.33 -2.43 14.42
N LEU A 131 11.08 -2.02 15.44
CA LEU A 131 10.72 -0.89 16.29
C LEU A 131 10.69 0.42 15.49
N SER A 132 11.72 0.71 14.67
CA SER A 132 11.71 1.90 13.83
C SER A 132 10.58 1.89 12.80
N GLY A 133 10.28 0.72 12.22
CA GLY A 133 9.19 0.54 11.28
C GLY A 133 7.83 0.76 11.93
N CYS A 134 7.62 0.20 13.11
CA CYS A 134 6.41 0.41 13.90
C CYS A 134 6.22 1.90 14.23
N VAL A 135 7.23 2.55 14.81
CA VAL A 135 7.13 3.97 15.20
C VAL A 135 6.90 4.86 13.99
N GLY A 136 7.62 4.64 12.89
CA GLY A 136 7.47 5.43 11.66
C GLY A 136 6.08 5.31 11.03
N PHE A 137 5.58 4.09 10.86
CA PHE A 137 4.26 3.87 10.28
C PHE A 137 3.14 4.31 11.22
N ALA A 138 3.26 4.07 12.54
CA ALA A 138 2.29 4.55 13.53
C ALA A 138 2.20 6.09 13.53
N ALA A 139 3.34 6.78 13.49
CA ALA A 139 3.40 8.23 13.42
C ALA A 139 2.78 8.76 12.11
N PHE A 140 3.11 8.15 10.98
CA PHE A 140 2.54 8.53 9.69
C PHE A 140 1.03 8.34 9.64
N SER A 141 0.52 7.18 10.08
CA SER A 141 -0.92 6.92 10.17
C SER A 141 -1.62 7.90 11.11
N GLY A 142 -1.05 8.16 12.28
CA GLY A 142 -1.59 9.14 13.22
C GLY A 142 -1.63 10.56 12.65
N PHE A 143 -0.60 10.95 11.89
CA PHE A 143 -0.56 12.24 11.21
C PHE A 143 -1.63 12.36 10.13
N ILE A 144 -1.79 11.33 9.28
CA ILE A 144 -2.81 11.32 8.23
C ILE A 144 -4.21 11.38 8.84
N ASP A 145 -4.47 10.60 9.89
CA ASP A 145 -5.75 10.65 10.62
C ASP A 145 -6.02 12.01 11.26
N TYR A 146 -5.00 12.63 11.87
CA TYR A 146 -5.11 13.96 12.43
C TYR A 146 -5.44 15.00 11.34
N TYR A 147 -4.72 14.96 10.22
CA TYR A 147 -4.93 15.87 9.10
C TYR A 147 -6.33 15.72 8.51
N MET A 148 -6.79 14.49 8.27
CA MET A 148 -8.14 14.23 7.74
C MET A 148 -9.26 14.63 8.69
N ARG A 149 -9.03 14.61 10.01
CA ARG A 149 -10.02 15.03 11.02
C ARG A 149 -10.00 16.54 11.31
N SER A 150 -8.88 17.20 10.98
CA SER A 150 -8.72 18.64 11.14
C SER A 150 -9.43 19.46 10.06
N LYS A 151 -9.88 18.80 8.98
CA LYS A 151 -10.68 19.38 7.90
C LYS A 151 -12.07 18.76 7.88
#